data_AF-A0A8T7GPV8-F1
#
_entry.id   AF-A0A8T7GPV8-F1
#
_cell.length_a   1.000
_cell.length_b   1.000
_cell.length_c   1.000
_cell.angle_alpha   90.00
_cell.angle_beta   90.00
_cell.angle_gamma   90.00
#
_symmetry.space_group_name_H-M   'P 1'
#
loop_
_entity.id
_entity.type
_entity.pdbx_description
1 polymer ?
#
loop_
_entity_poly.entity_id
_entity_poly.type
_entity_poly.pdbx_seq_one_letter_code
_entity_poly.pdbx_strand_id
1 'polypeptide(L)'
;MPLSEALGHAKVLLEALSRGEYCCLRHGLPYVTPSLLSEQVFCEAKLDMRLSRGDPVEAKPRRELRMLLEALLGARRLLRDTGGRYTLSTPLAAVVEGLPLVGRPAVLGVEGDCVSVVYMLRGRRGKLYPTEVVKGYAYGAMLEELGASCGSLRIAYVAAENPSQLRKAIESLEDPLEPASLAGEGFEVRVRIYNPPEARSTIAHLAAYWTGRRPPRPRPGPWCTRCPYRGFCPATSLE
;
A
#
# COMPACT_ATOMS: atom_id res chain seq x y z
N MET A 1 14.93 -4.14 13.49
CA MET A 1 14.34 -3.35 14.59
C MET A 1 13.05 -4.04 15.01
N PRO A 2 12.72 -4.12 16.31
CA PRO A 2 11.47 -4.72 16.75
C PRO A 2 10.25 -3.99 16.18
N LEU A 3 9.19 -4.74 15.84
CA LEU A 3 7.95 -4.21 15.29
C LEU A 3 7.31 -3.19 16.24
N SER A 4 7.45 -3.37 17.55
CA SER A 4 6.95 -2.42 18.56
C SER A 4 7.62 -1.05 18.47
N GLU A 5 8.91 -1.00 18.13
CA GLU A 5 9.69 0.23 17.92
C GLU A 5 9.36 0.85 16.55
N ALA A 6 9.24 0.03 15.52
CA ALA A 6 8.76 0.44 14.20
C ALA A 6 7.38 1.12 14.25
N LEU A 7 6.43 0.57 15.01
CA LEU A 7 5.14 1.23 15.26
C LEU A 7 5.30 2.54 16.04
N GLY A 8 6.33 2.65 16.89
CA GLY A 8 6.72 3.90 17.53
C GLY A 8 7.12 4.99 16.52
N HIS A 9 7.92 4.64 15.51
CA HIS A 9 8.30 5.58 14.44
C HIS A 9 7.10 5.97 13.57
N ALA A 10 6.26 4.99 13.20
CA ALA A 10 5.03 5.26 12.45
C ALA A 10 4.09 6.20 13.23
N LYS A 11 3.99 6.04 14.56
CA LYS A 11 3.25 6.96 15.43
C LYS A 11 3.76 8.39 15.31
N VAL A 12 5.08 8.60 15.43
CA VAL A 12 5.69 9.94 15.35
C VAL A 12 5.37 10.61 14.02
N LEU A 13 5.46 9.86 12.92
CA LEU A 13 5.11 10.39 11.59
C LEU A 13 3.62 10.76 11.48
N LEU A 14 2.71 9.90 11.97
CA LEU A 14 1.27 10.21 11.97
C LEU A 14 0.94 11.46 12.81
N GLU A 15 1.61 11.64 13.94
CA GLU A 15 1.45 12.84 14.78
C GLU A 15 1.96 14.10 14.05
N ALA A 16 3.13 14.03 13.42
CA ALA A 16 3.67 15.13 12.62
C ALA A 16 2.76 15.51 11.44
N LEU A 17 2.24 14.51 10.71
CA LEU A 17 1.24 14.69 9.66
C LEU A 17 -0.04 15.38 10.20
N SER A 18 -0.49 15.00 11.39
CA SER A 18 -1.69 15.59 12.01
C SER A 18 -1.51 17.06 12.39
N ARG A 19 -0.27 17.46 12.71
CA ARG A 19 0.12 18.84 13.01
C ARG A 19 0.39 19.67 11.75
N GLY A 20 0.42 19.05 10.57
CA GLY A 20 0.69 19.74 9.31
C GLY A 20 2.17 20.00 9.06
N GLU A 21 3.08 19.30 9.75
CA GLU A 21 4.53 19.41 9.55
C GLU A 21 4.97 18.89 8.17
N TYR A 22 4.14 18.05 7.56
CA TYR A 22 4.30 17.59 6.20
C TYR A 22 3.33 18.33 5.29
N CYS A 23 3.92 19.16 4.45
CA CYS A 23 3.33 19.81 3.29
C CYS A 23 4.48 20.01 2.27
N CYS A 24 4.29 20.24 0.98
CA CYS A 24 3.09 20.34 0.17
C CYS A 24 3.24 19.32 -0.96
N LEU A 25 2.70 18.10 -0.81
CA LEU A 25 2.63 17.22 -1.97
C LEU A 25 1.64 17.81 -2.97
N ARG A 26 1.76 17.38 -4.23
CA ARG A 26 0.82 17.71 -5.30
C ARG A 26 -0.61 17.56 -4.81
N HIS A 27 -1.47 18.52 -5.18
CA HIS A 27 -2.86 18.65 -4.72
C HIS A 27 -3.01 18.98 -3.23
N GLY A 28 -1.97 19.53 -2.59
CA GLY A 28 -2.00 19.94 -1.18
C GLY A 28 -2.07 18.78 -0.19
N LEU A 29 -1.75 17.56 -0.64
CA LEU A 29 -1.83 16.39 0.23
C LEU A 29 -0.66 16.35 1.22
N PRO A 30 -0.90 15.97 2.49
CA PRO A 30 0.16 15.79 3.47
C PRO A 30 0.89 14.44 3.33
N TYR A 31 0.22 13.42 2.75
CA TYR A 31 0.76 12.09 2.51
C TYR A 31 0.11 11.44 1.29
N VAL A 32 0.66 10.32 0.85
CA VAL A 32 0.12 9.48 -0.23
C VAL A 32 -0.18 8.08 0.31
N THR A 33 -1.28 7.48 -0.15
CA THR A 33 -1.62 6.10 0.20
C THR A 33 -1.13 5.12 -0.86
N PRO A 34 -0.87 3.85 -0.51
CA PRO A 34 -0.64 2.80 -1.51
C PRO A 34 -1.75 2.71 -2.56
N SER A 35 -3.01 3.03 -2.20
CA SER A 35 -4.12 3.11 -3.15
C SER A 35 -3.95 4.24 -4.17
N LEU A 36 -3.50 5.43 -3.75
CA LEU A 36 -3.18 6.52 -4.67
C LEU A 36 -2.02 6.16 -5.62
N LEU A 37 -0.97 5.47 -5.13
CA LEU A 37 0.10 4.95 -5.99
C LEU A 37 -0.41 3.94 -7.02
N SER A 38 -1.35 3.08 -6.61
CA SER A 38 -2.01 2.12 -7.49
C SER A 38 -2.82 2.81 -8.60
N GLU A 39 -3.57 3.84 -8.26
CA GLU A 39 -4.29 4.67 -9.24
C GLU A 39 -3.35 5.43 -10.17
N GLN A 40 -2.22 5.93 -9.64
CA GLN A 40 -1.20 6.60 -10.42
C GLN A 40 -0.63 5.68 -11.51
N VAL A 41 -0.26 4.44 -11.14
CA VAL A 41 0.21 3.42 -12.09
C VAL A 41 -0.86 3.07 -13.13
N PHE A 42 -2.15 3.18 -12.78
CA PHE A 42 -3.21 3.00 -13.76
C PHE A 42 -3.19 4.10 -14.82
N CYS A 43 -3.29 5.38 -14.42
CA CYS A 43 -3.13 6.53 -15.31
C CYS A 43 -2.99 7.81 -14.49
N GLU A 44 -1.84 8.48 -14.57
CA GLU A 44 -1.56 9.67 -13.78
C GLU A 44 -2.38 10.87 -14.22
N ALA A 45 -2.59 11.05 -15.52
CA ALA A 45 -3.44 12.14 -16.02
C ALA A 45 -4.88 12.02 -15.48
N LYS A 46 -5.43 10.80 -15.42
CA LYS A 46 -6.75 10.56 -14.82
C LYS A 46 -6.75 10.91 -13.33
N LEU A 47 -5.72 10.47 -12.59
CA LEU A 47 -5.57 10.76 -11.17
C LEU A 47 -5.45 12.28 -10.93
N ASP A 48 -4.58 12.96 -11.66
CA ASP A 48 -4.32 14.38 -11.52
C ASP A 48 -5.57 15.23 -11.81
N MET A 49 -6.33 14.89 -12.85
CA MET A 49 -7.60 15.56 -13.16
C MET A 49 -8.68 15.32 -12.09
N ARG A 50 -8.78 14.09 -11.55
CA ARG A 50 -9.69 13.76 -10.45
C ARG A 50 -9.41 14.62 -9.22
N LEU A 51 -8.14 14.67 -8.81
CA LEU A 51 -7.71 15.43 -7.64
C LEU A 51 -7.85 16.93 -7.84
N SER A 52 -7.49 17.45 -9.02
CA SER A 52 -7.58 18.88 -9.33
C SER A 52 -9.00 19.42 -9.34
N ARG A 53 -9.99 18.58 -9.68
CA ARG A 53 -11.41 18.97 -9.76
C ARG A 53 -12.14 18.87 -8.43
N GLY A 54 -11.44 18.45 -7.36
CA GLY A 54 -12.05 18.29 -6.05
C GLY A 54 -13.05 17.14 -5.99
N ASP A 55 -13.04 16.22 -6.96
CA ASP A 55 -13.74 14.94 -6.79
C ASP A 55 -13.20 14.34 -5.49
N PRO A 56 -14.07 14.05 -4.50
CA PRO A 56 -13.64 13.83 -3.14
C PRO A 56 -12.59 12.71 -3.14
N VAL A 57 -11.35 13.07 -2.81
CA VAL A 57 -10.51 12.15 -2.07
C VAL A 57 -11.29 11.97 -0.78
N GLU A 58 -11.79 10.77 -0.51
CA GLU A 58 -12.67 10.48 0.64
C GLU A 58 -12.09 10.89 2.02
N ALA A 59 -10.88 11.45 2.08
CA ALA A 59 -10.18 11.83 3.28
C ALA A 59 -10.67 13.18 3.82
N LYS A 60 -11.35 13.17 4.99
CA LYS A 60 -11.13 14.20 6.01
C LYS A 60 -9.80 13.86 6.69
N PRO A 61 -8.65 14.45 6.27
CA PRO A 61 -7.33 13.87 6.57
C PRO A 61 -7.06 13.78 8.08
N ARG A 62 -7.51 14.76 8.85
CA ARG A 62 -7.34 14.78 10.31
C ARG A 62 -8.13 13.70 11.05
N ARG A 63 -9.37 13.42 10.64
CA ARG A 63 -10.20 12.38 11.26
C ARG A 63 -9.66 10.99 10.93
N GLU A 64 -9.26 10.79 9.68
CA GLU A 64 -8.66 9.55 9.22
C GLU A 64 -7.32 9.27 9.93
N LEU A 65 -6.41 10.25 9.99
CA LEU A 65 -5.14 10.13 10.70
C LEU A 65 -5.33 9.78 12.18
N ARG A 66 -6.34 10.37 12.85
CA ARG A 66 -6.67 10.04 14.23
C ARG A 66 -7.16 8.59 14.38
N MET A 67 -8.03 8.12 13.48
CA MET A 67 -8.47 6.72 13.48
C MET A 67 -7.30 5.75 13.24
N LEU A 68 -6.36 6.11 12.36
CA LEU A 68 -5.15 5.33 12.13
C LEU A 68 -4.24 5.31 13.36
N LEU A 69 -4.08 6.45 14.04
CA LEU A 69 -3.33 6.54 15.29
C LEU A 69 -3.95 5.66 16.40
N GLU A 70 -5.27 5.70 16.56
CA GLU A 70 -5.99 4.87 17.54
C GLU A 70 -5.84 3.37 17.23
N ALA A 71 -5.95 2.98 15.96
CA ALA A 71 -5.73 1.60 15.52
C ALA A 71 -4.28 1.14 15.77
N LEU A 72 -3.29 2.00 15.51
CA LEU A 72 -1.88 1.70 15.76
C LEU A 72 -1.59 1.54 17.25
N LEU A 73 -2.14 2.40 18.10
CA LEU A 73 -2.00 2.29 19.56
C LEU A 73 -2.66 1.01 20.09
N GLY A 74 -3.81 0.62 19.54
CA GLY A 74 -4.47 -0.64 19.85
C GLY A 74 -3.59 -1.85 19.49
N ALA A 75 -3.04 -1.86 18.28
CA ALA A 75 -2.11 -2.89 17.82
C ALA A 75 -0.89 -3.02 18.74
N ARG A 76 -0.27 -1.89 19.13
CA ARG A 76 0.92 -1.89 19.99
C ARG A 76 0.67 -2.50 21.37
N ARG A 77 -0.56 -2.42 21.90
CA ARG A 77 -0.92 -3.07 23.16
C ARG A 77 -0.95 -4.59 23.04
N LEU A 78 -1.43 -5.11 21.90
CA LEU A 78 -1.52 -6.55 21.63
C LEU A 78 -0.14 -7.20 21.42
N LEU A 79 0.85 -6.43 20.97
CA LEU A 79 2.23 -6.90 20.75
C LEU A 79 2.96 -7.31 22.04
N ARG A 80 2.49 -6.88 23.22
CA ARG A 80 3.20 -7.10 24.49
C ARG A 80 3.10 -8.53 25.03
N ASP A 81 2.17 -9.34 24.51
CA ASP A 81 1.81 -10.63 25.10
C ASP A 81 2.01 -11.84 24.15
N THR A 82 2.51 -11.61 22.93
CA THR A 82 2.64 -12.66 21.90
C THR A 82 4.09 -13.03 21.64
N GLY A 83 4.59 -14.07 22.33
CA GLY A 83 5.74 -14.82 21.84
C GLY A 83 5.28 -15.78 20.74
N GLY A 84 5.90 -15.71 19.55
CA GLY A 84 5.62 -16.64 18.45
C GLY A 84 5.11 -15.98 17.17
N ARG A 85 4.37 -16.74 16.36
CA ARG A 85 3.81 -16.29 15.08
C ARG A 85 2.37 -15.83 15.24
N TYR A 86 2.02 -14.67 14.69
CA TYR A 86 0.66 -14.14 14.74
C TYR A 86 0.37 -13.22 13.56
N THR A 87 -0.90 -12.86 13.41
CA THR A 87 -1.33 -11.91 12.39
C THR A 87 -1.81 -10.60 13.00
N LEU A 88 -1.54 -9.49 12.30
CA LEU A 88 -1.90 -8.16 12.77
C LEU A 88 -2.38 -7.29 11.60
N SER A 89 -3.46 -6.55 11.79
CA SER A 89 -3.87 -5.49 10.86
C SER A 89 -3.67 -4.14 11.54
N THR A 90 -2.56 -3.47 11.24
CA THR A 90 -2.20 -2.17 11.82
C THR A 90 -1.79 -1.18 10.73
N PRO A 91 -2.11 0.12 10.87
CA PRO A 91 -1.59 1.14 9.99
C PRO A 91 -0.06 1.18 9.99
N LEU A 92 0.50 1.43 8.82
CA LEU A 92 1.90 1.74 8.59
C LEU A 92 2.02 3.18 8.11
N ALA A 93 3.05 3.85 8.59
CA ALA A 93 3.44 5.18 8.14
C ALA A 93 4.96 5.26 8.08
N ALA A 94 5.52 5.60 6.93
CA ALA A 94 6.95 5.83 6.76
C ALA A 94 7.21 6.88 5.66
N VAL A 95 8.40 7.48 5.67
CA VAL A 95 8.86 8.32 4.55
C VAL A 95 9.71 7.44 3.65
N VAL A 96 9.22 7.15 2.45
CA VAL A 96 9.89 6.29 1.47
C VAL A 96 10.28 7.14 0.26
N GLU A 97 11.56 7.19 -0.08
CA GLU A 97 12.06 8.02 -1.21
C GLU A 97 11.60 9.50 -1.11
N GLY A 98 11.57 10.03 0.13
CA GLY A 98 11.11 11.40 0.43
C GLY A 98 9.59 11.61 0.34
N LEU A 99 8.81 10.55 0.11
CA LEU A 99 7.35 10.60 0.06
C LEU A 99 6.76 10.03 1.36
N PRO A 100 6.01 10.83 2.15
CA PRO A 100 5.24 10.30 3.28
C PRO A 100 4.16 9.35 2.78
N LEU A 101 4.31 8.06 3.10
CA LEU A 101 3.35 7.03 2.79
C LEU A 101 2.59 6.63 4.04
N VAL A 102 1.27 6.52 3.91
CA VAL A 102 0.38 6.06 4.98
C VAL A 102 -0.63 5.07 4.41
N GLY A 103 -0.80 3.93 5.07
CA GLY A 103 -1.80 2.94 4.66
C GLY A 103 -1.93 1.81 5.66
N ARG A 104 -3.02 1.05 5.54
CA ARG A 104 -3.25 -0.15 6.35
C ARG A 104 -3.26 -1.37 5.42
N PRO A 105 -2.25 -2.26 5.48
CA PRO A 105 -2.31 -3.54 4.79
C PRO A 105 -3.49 -4.35 5.33
N ALA A 106 -3.98 -5.32 4.56
CA ALA A 106 -5.09 -6.14 5.02
C ALA A 106 -4.69 -6.90 6.29
N VAL A 107 -3.57 -7.63 6.20
CA VAL A 107 -2.97 -8.38 7.31
C VAL A 107 -1.45 -8.40 7.15
N LEU A 108 -0.73 -8.35 8.27
CA LEU A 108 0.70 -8.63 8.40
C LEU A 108 0.88 -9.97 9.11
N GLY A 109 1.70 -10.85 8.55
CA GLY A 109 2.22 -12.02 9.25
C GLY A 109 3.49 -11.64 10.00
N VAL A 110 3.48 -11.84 11.31
CA VAL A 110 4.57 -11.45 12.21
C VAL A 110 5.17 -12.71 12.82
N GLU A 111 6.51 -12.78 12.80
CA GLU A 111 7.29 -13.85 13.40
C GLU A 111 8.22 -13.24 14.45
N GLY A 112 7.94 -13.52 15.74
CA GLY A 112 8.60 -12.83 16.83
C GLY A 112 8.32 -11.33 16.76
N ASP A 113 9.36 -10.54 16.49
CA ASP A 113 9.30 -9.07 16.47
C ASP A 113 9.47 -8.48 15.05
N CYS A 114 9.38 -9.27 13.98
CA CYS A 114 9.47 -8.75 12.62
C CYS A 114 8.34 -9.27 11.73
N VAL A 115 8.06 -8.55 10.65
CA VAL A 115 7.06 -8.89 9.65
C VAL A 115 7.69 -9.78 8.59
N SER A 116 7.19 -11.01 8.44
CA SER A 116 7.66 -11.94 7.42
C SER A 116 6.79 -11.92 6.15
N VAL A 117 5.51 -11.54 6.26
CA VAL A 117 4.57 -11.55 5.14
C VAL A 117 3.62 -10.34 5.19
N VAL A 118 3.39 -9.70 4.05
CA VAL A 118 2.28 -8.75 3.83
C VAL A 118 1.19 -9.42 3.01
N TYR A 119 0.00 -9.56 3.59
CA TYR A 119 -1.17 -10.09 2.89
C TYR A 119 -1.97 -8.96 2.23
N MET A 120 -2.22 -9.14 0.94
CA MET A 120 -2.89 -8.18 0.06
C MET A 120 -4.15 -8.82 -0.53
N LEU A 121 -5.31 -8.25 -0.21
CA LEU A 121 -6.57 -8.71 -0.79
C LEU A 121 -6.72 -8.24 -2.24
N ARG A 122 -7.26 -9.13 -3.07
CA ARG A 122 -7.55 -8.91 -4.47
C ARG A 122 -9.00 -9.27 -4.76
N GLY A 123 -9.63 -8.48 -5.63
CA GLY A 123 -11.01 -8.72 -6.04
C GLY A 123 -11.18 -9.80 -7.11
N ARG A 124 -10.09 -10.31 -7.70
CA ARG A 124 -10.16 -11.33 -8.76
C ARG A 124 -8.93 -12.23 -8.80
N ARG A 125 -9.16 -13.45 -9.29
CA ARG A 125 -8.10 -14.42 -9.61
C ARG A 125 -7.42 -14.08 -10.93
N GLY A 126 -6.30 -14.74 -11.20
CA GLY A 126 -5.50 -14.62 -12.42
C GLY A 126 -4.34 -13.63 -12.29
N LYS A 127 -3.96 -13.04 -13.43
CA LYS A 127 -2.76 -12.20 -13.57
C LYS A 127 -2.70 -11.10 -12.51
N LEU A 128 -1.52 -10.94 -11.90
CA LEU A 128 -1.20 -9.78 -11.07
C LEU A 128 -1.02 -8.54 -11.94
N TYR A 129 -1.81 -7.50 -11.68
CA TYR A 129 -1.70 -6.24 -12.39
C TYR A 129 -0.62 -5.36 -11.75
N PRO A 130 0.06 -4.50 -12.54
CA PRO A 130 1.04 -3.56 -12.00
C PRO A 130 0.49 -2.69 -10.84
N THR A 131 -0.80 -2.36 -10.91
CA THR A 131 -1.52 -1.61 -9.87
C THR A 131 -1.62 -2.38 -8.55
N GLU A 132 -1.67 -3.71 -8.57
CA GLU A 132 -1.66 -4.55 -7.36
C GLU A 132 -0.23 -4.67 -6.83
N VAL A 133 0.73 -4.89 -7.73
CA VAL A 133 2.15 -5.04 -7.40
C VAL A 133 2.70 -3.81 -6.69
N VAL A 134 2.39 -2.60 -7.19
CA VAL A 134 2.86 -1.36 -6.57
C VAL A 134 2.34 -1.16 -5.14
N LYS A 135 1.12 -1.61 -4.82
CA LYS A 135 0.62 -1.56 -3.43
C LYS A 135 1.47 -2.44 -2.53
N GLY A 136 1.81 -3.63 -3.00
CA GLY A 136 2.72 -4.53 -2.29
C GLY A 136 4.11 -3.91 -2.09
N TYR A 137 4.68 -3.31 -3.14
CA TYR A 137 5.97 -2.60 -3.04
C TYR A 137 5.92 -1.44 -2.04
N ALA A 138 4.84 -0.67 -2.01
CA ALA A 138 4.68 0.41 -1.04
C ALA A 138 4.68 -0.10 0.40
N TYR A 139 3.94 -1.17 0.71
CA TYR A 139 3.95 -1.76 2.05
C TYR A 139 5.31 -2.38 2.41
N GLY A 140 5.94 -3.10 1.47
CA GLY A 140 7.27 -3.66 1.69
C GLY A 140 8.31 -2.58 1.97
N ALA A 141 8.31 -1.49 1.19
CA ALA A 141 9.23 -0.38 1.39
C ALA A 141 8.96 0.38 2.70
N MET A 142 7.69 0.56 3.11
CA MET A 142 7.39 1.12 4.42
C MET A 142 7.93 0.25 5.56
N LEU A 143 7.82 -1.08 5.46
CA LEU A 143 8.36 -2.00 6.47
C LEU A 143 9.88 -2.02 6.50
N GLU A 144 10.53 -1.90 5.34
CA GLU A 144 11.98 -1.77 5.24
C GLU A 144 12.48 -0.46 5.87
N GLU A 145 11.87 0.69 5.54
CA GLU A 145 12.21 1.99 6.15
C GLU A 145 11.97 2.00 7.67
N LEU A 146 10.94 1.28 8.12
CA LEU A 146 10.67 1.05 9.53
C LEU A 146 11.54 -0.07 10.14
N GLY A 147 12.50 -0.64 9.42
CA GLY A 147 13.39 -1.70 9.91
C GLY A 147 12.67 -2.94 10.48
N ALA A 148 11.42 -3.17 10.09
CA ALA A 148 10.51 -4.16 10.68
C ALA A 148 10.36 -5.42 9.84
N SER A 149 11.00 -5.50 8.66
CA SER A 149 10.96 -6.69 7.81
C SER A 149 11.87 -7.80 8.35
N CYS A 150 11.37 -9.03 8.36
CA CYS A 150 12.21 -10.22 8.54
C CYS A 150 12.91 -10.54 7.22
N GLY A 151 14.24 -10.76 7.26
CA GLY A 151 15.04 -11.33 6.15
C GLY A 151 14.43 -11.15 4.75
N SER A 152 13.93 -12.24 4.16
CA SER A 152 13.16 -12.22 2.91
C SER A 152 11.67 -11.96 3.15
N LEU A 153 11.29 -10.69 3.29
CA LEU A 153 9.89 -10.29 3.36
C LEU A 153 9.11 -10.82 2.15
N ARG A 154 7.93 -11.37 2.38
CA ARG A 154 7.04 -11.87 1.33
C ARG A 154 5.83 -10.98 1.17
N ILE A 155 5.28 -10.94 -0.04
CA ILE A 155 4.01 -10.29 -0.34
C ILE A 155 3.07 -11.35 -0.92
N ALA A 156 2.03 -11.67 -0.17
CA ALA A 156 1.02 -12.66 -0.51
C ALA A 156 -0.23 -11.97 -1.04
N TYR A 157 -0.56 -12.24 -2.30
CA TYR A 157 -1.70 -11.68 -3.02
C TYR A 157 -2.86 -12.67 -3.00
N VAL A 158 -3.87 -12.42 -2.18
CA VAL A 158 -4.98 -13.33 -1.91
C VAL A 158 -6.24 -12.86 -2.63
N ALA A 159 -6.72 -13.67 -3.57
CA ALA A 159 -8.03 -13.52 -4.20
C ALA A 159 -8.96 -14.60 -3.65
N ALA A 160 -10.13 -14.20 -3.14
CA ALA A 160 -11.17 -15.11 -2.65
C ALA A 160 -12.55 -14.55 -3.02
N GLU A 161 -13.52 -15.42 -3.30
CA GLU A 161 -14.86 -14.98 -3.75
C GLU A 161 -15.78 -14.64 -2.58
N ASN A 162 -15.49 -15.15 -1.39
CA ASN A 162 -16.24 -14.85 -0.17
C ASN A 162 -15.36 -14.89 1.11
N PRO A 163 -15.84 -14.35 2.24
CA PRO A 163 -15.07 -14.28 3.49
C PRO A 163 -14.63 -15.65 4.05
N SER A 164 -15.42 -16.70 3.85
CA SER A 164 -15.08 -18.06 4.31
C SER A 164 -13.87 -18.61 3.54
N GLN A 165 -13.87 -18.46 2.21
CA GLN A 165 -12.74 -18.81 1.36
C GLN A 165 -11.51 -17.94 1.64
N LEU A 166 -11.71 -16.65 1.98
CA LEU A 166 -10.59 -15.79 2.38
C LEU A 166 -9.94 -16.29 3.67
N ARG A 167 -10.74 -16.63 4.68
CA ARG A 167 -10.24 -17.21 5.92
C ARG A 167 -9.50 -18.52 5.64
N LYS A 168 -10.10 -19.44 4.89
CA LYS A 168 -9.44 -20.70 4.47
C LYS A 168 -8.14 -20.44 3.73
N ALA A 169 -8.10 -19.45 2.84
CA ALA A 169 -6.91 -19.10 2.07
C ALA A 169 -5.82 -18.44 2.91
N ILE A 170 -6.14 -17.88 4.08
CA ILE A 170 -5.15 -17.35 5.03
C ILE A 170 -4.68 -18.49 5.96
N GLU A 171 -5.60 -19.33 6.41
CA GLU A 171 -5.33 -20.48 7.29
C GLU A 171 -4.56 -21.61 6.58
N SER A 172 -4.75 -21.79 5.26
CA SER A 172 -4.07 -22.79 4.45
C SER A 172 -2.64 -22.41 4.06
N LEU A 173 -2.20 -21.20 4.42
CA LEU A 173 -0.84 -20.75 4.17
C LEU A 173 0.06 -21.31 5.24
N GLU A 174 0.67 -22.45 4.93
CA GLU A 174 1.78 -22.98 5.70
C GLU A 174 2.97 -22.02 5.67
N ASP A 175 3.71 -22.01 6.78
CA ASP A 175 4.91 -21.21 6.94
C ASP A 175 6.13 -22.15 7.01
N PRO A 176 7.17 -21.95 6.16
CA PRO A 176 7.35 -20.80 5.27
C PRO A 176 6.54 -20.89 3.99
N LEU A 177 5.84 -19.78 3.69
CA LEU A 177 5.23 -19.54 2.39
C LEU A 177 6.33 -19.61 1.32
N GLU A 178 6.48 -20.75 0.68
CA GLU A 178 7.35 -20.84 -0.48
C GLU A 178 6.85 -19.85 -1.56
N PRO A 179 7.75 -19.22 -2.33
CA PRO A 179 7.36 -18.42 -3.47
C PRO A 179 6.63 -19.31 -4.51
N ALA A 180 5.33 -19.44 -4.32
CA ALA A 180 4.46 -20.30 -5.09
C ALA A 180 3.07 -19.67 -5.22
N SER A 181 2.34 -20.10 -6.24
CA SER A 181 0.91 -19.84 -6.35
C SER A 181 0.14 -21.02 -5.76
N LEU A 182 -0.60 -20.79 -4.68
CA LEU A 182 -1.57 -21.75 -4.16
C LEU A 182 -2.93 -21.44 -4.78
N ALA A 183 -3.53 -22.39 -5.50
CA ALA A 183 -4.88 -22.25 -6.01
C ALA A 183 -5.76 -23.35 -5.41
N GLY A 184 -6.95 -22.97 -4.95
CA GLY A 184 -7.94 -23.90 -4.42
C GLY A 184 -9.33 -23.57 -4.94
N GLU A 185 -10.30 -24.40 -4.56
CA GLU A 185 -11.70 -24.12 -4.84
C GLU A 185 -12.10 -22.82 -4.13
N GLY A 186 -12.48 -21.79 -4.91
CA GLY A 186 -12.85 -20.50 -4.34
C GLY A 186 -11.74 -19.46 -4.15
N PHE A 187 -10.46 -19.83 -4.21
CA PHE A 187 -9.36 -18.90 -3.90
C PHE A 187 -8.09 -19.10 -4.74
N GLU A 188 -7.27 -18.06 -4.79
CA GLU A 188 -5.90 -18.08 -5.35
C GLU A 188 -5.02 -17.17 -4.49
N VAL A 189 -3.89 -17.71 -4.03
CA VAL A 189 -2.82 -16.96 -3.37
C VAL A 189 -1.61 -16.97 -4.28
N ARG A 190 -1.05 -15.79 -4.57
CA ARG A 190 0.24 -15.67 -5.25
C ARG A 190 1.24 -15.03 -4.32
N VAL A 191 2.33 -15.73 -4.02
CA VAL A 191 3.40 -15.20 -3.17
C VAL A 191 4.53 -14.66 -4.04
N ARG A 192 5.04 -13.48 -3.70
CA ARG A 192 6.28 -12.93 -4.24
C ARG A 192 7.24 -12.62 -3.11
N ILE A 193 8.53 -12.84 -3.34
CA ILE A 193 9.57 -12.29 -2.46
C ILE A 193 9.67 -10.78 -2.75
N TYR A 194 9.69 -9.98 -1.70
CA TYR A 194 9.91 -8.54 -1.79
C TYR A 194 11.31 -8.28 -2.37
N ASN A 195 11.36 -7.46 -3.43
CA ASN A 195 12.59 -7.05 -4.09
C ASN A 195 12.82 -5.56 -3.78
N PRO A 196 13.71 -5.22 -2.83
CA PRO A 196 13.91 -3.83 -2.43
C PRO A 196 14.40 -2.91 -3.56
N PRO A 197 15.42 -3.28 -4.36
CA PRO A 197 15.84 -2.47 -5.50
C PRO A 197 14.70 -2.12 -6.47
N GLU A 198 13.88 -3.11 -6.85
CA GLU A 198 12.75 -2.89 -7.76
C GLU A 198 11.67 -2.00 -7.13
N ALA A 199 11.36 -2.24 -5.86
CA ALA A 199 10.38 -1.45 -5.11
C ALA A 199 10.81 0.01 -4.97
N ARG A 200 12.05 0.27 -4.56
CA ARG A 200 12.61 1.62 -4.42
C ARG A 200 12.63 2.36 -5.75
N SER A 201 13.13 1.73 -6.82
CA SER A 201 13.14 2.33 -8.16
C SER A 201 11.72 2.68 -8.63
N THR A 202 10.75 1.79 -8.40
CA THR A 202 9.35 2.04 -8.75
C THR A 202 8.76 3.18 -7.94
N ILE A 203 8.95 3.20 -6.62
CA ILE A 203 8.40 4.23 -5.73
C ILE A 203 9.06 5.58 -6.00
N ALA A 204 10.38 5.64 -6.23
CA ALA A 204 11.08 6.87 -6.58
C ALA A 204 10.50 7.52 -7.85
N HIS A 205 10.20 6.72 -8.88
CA HIS A 205 9.55 7.20 -10.09
C HIS A 205 8.16 7.80 -9.80
N LEU A 206 7.37 7.17 -8.94
CA LEU A 206 6.03 7.64 -8.56
C LEU A 206 6.09 8.88 -7.65
N ALA A 207 7.03 8.91 -6.71
CA ALA A 207 7.28 10.02 -5.79
C ALA A 207 7.63 11.31 -6.53
N ALA A 208 8.34 11.23 -7.66
CA ALA A 208 8.65 12.40 -8.48
C ALA A 208 7.39 13.17 -8.95
N TYR A 209 6.25 12.49 -9.17
CA TYR A 209 4.98 13.17 -9.51
C TYR A 209 4.39 13.92 -8.31
N TRP A 210 4.37 13.27 -7.14
CA TRP A 210 3.81 13.83 -5.91
C TRP A 210 4.65 14.98 -5.35
N THR A 211 5.96 14.93 -5.54
CA THR A 211 6.90 15.98 -5.13
C THR A 211 7.06 17.10 -6.16
N GLY A 212 6.27 17.09 -7.25
CA GLY A 212 6.28 18.13 -8.27
C GLY A 212 7.49 18.11 -9.21
N ARG A 213 8.39 17.12 -9.10
CA ARG A 213 9.59 16.99 -9.95
C ARG A 213 9.29 16.58 -11.39
N ARG A 214 8.05 16.14 -11.68
CA ARG A 214 7.58 15.83 -13.05
C ARG A 214 6.08 16.09 -13.23
N PRO A 215 5.63 16.36 -14.47
CA PRO A 215 4.21 16.45 -14.79
C PRO A 215 3.52 15.08 -14.76
N PRO A 216 2.17 15.04 -14.64
CA PRO A 216 1.39 13.82 -14.84
C PRO A 216 1.55 13.30 -16.27
N ARG A 217 1.67 11.98 -16.42
CA ARG A 217 1.73 11.32 -17.74
C ARG A 217 0.42 10.58 -18.04
N PRO A 218 -0.18 10.78 -19.22
CA PRO A 218 -1.28 9.94 -19.64
C PRO A 218 -0.77 8.53 -19.96
N ARG A 219 -1.63 7.53 -19.75
CA ARG A 219 -1.40 6.17 -20.18
C ARG A 219 -2.51 5.75 -21.16
N PRO A 220 -2.29 5.89 -22.47
CA PRO A 220 -3.24 5.47 -23.48
C PRO A 220 -3.56 3.98 -23.34
N GLY A 221 -4.84 3.63 -23.48
CA GLY A 221 -5.30 2.26 -23.40
C GLY A 221 -6.80 2.13 -23.66
N PRO A 222 -7.33 0.89 -23.74
CA PRO A 222 -8.73 0.65 -24.09
C PRO A 222 -9.75 1.33 -23.15
N TRP A 223 -9.36 1.57 -21.89
CA TRP A 223 -10.18 2.25 -20.89
C TRP A 223 -10.36 3.75 -21.12
N CYS A 224 -9.60 4.37 -22.04
CA CYS A 224 -9.71 5.80 -22.34
C CYS A 224 -11.09 6.19 -22.91
N THR A 225 -11.76 5.30 -23.64
CA THR A 225 -13.10 5.52 -24.21
C THR A 225 -14.17 5.76 -23.15
N ARG A 226 -13.99 5.17 -21.96
CA ARG A 226 -14.89 5.27 -20.80
C ARG A 226 -14.34 6.20 -19.71
N CYS A 227 -13.25 6.91 -19.99
CA CYS A 227 -12.65 7.82 -19.00
C CYS A 227 -13.54 9.05 -18.84
N PRO A 228 -13.96 9.43 -17.61
CA PRO A 228 -14.80 10.60 -17.39
C PRO A 228 -14.11 11.92 -17.78
N TYR A 229 -12.78 11.91 -17.89
CA TYR A 229 -11.99 13.09 -18.30
C TYR A 229 -11.49 13.00 -19.75
N ARG A 230 -12.06 12.13 -20.59
CA ARG A 230 -11.62 11.95 -21.99
C ARG A 230 -11.54 13.28 -22.75
N GLY A 231 -12.55 14.15 -22.63
CA GLY A 231 -12.58 15.45 -23.33
C GLY A 231 -11.52 16.46 -22.90
N PHE A 232 -10.77 16.18 -21.84
CA PHE A 232 -9.72 17.07 -21.30
C PHE A 232 -8.33 16.41 -21.32
N CYS A 233 -8.23 15.18 -21.82
CA CYS A 233 -7.00 14.41 -21.75
C CYS A 233 -6.01 14.88 -22.83
N PRO A 234 -4.73 15.13 -22.52
CA PRO A 234 -3.74 15.52 -23.52
C PRO A 234 -3.41 14.38 -24.51
N ALA A 235 -3.78 13.14 -24.20
CA ALA A 235 -3.58 12.00 -25.09
C ALA A 235 -4.68 11.82 -26.15
N THR A 236 -5.81 12.53 -26.03
CA THR A 236 -6.90 12.46 -27.02
C THR A 236 -6.76 13.47 -28.16
N SER A 237 -5.83 14.42 -28.05
CA SER A 237 -5.48 15.37 -29.12
C SER A 237 -4.40 14.83 -30.08
N LEU A 238 -4.14 13.51 -30.05
CA LEU A 238 -3.19 12.80 -30.91
C LEU A 238 -3.87 11.80 -31.86
N GLU A 239 -5.22 11.83 -31.93
CA GLU A 239 -6.05 11.17 -32.96
C GLU A 239 -6.65 12.24 -33.87
#